data_AF-J0WQC7-F1
#
_entry.id   AF-J0WQC7-F1
#
_cell.length_a   1.000
_cell.length_b   1.000
_cell.length_c   1.000
_cell.angle_alpha   90.00
_cell.angle_beta   90.00
_cell.angle_gamma   90.00
#
_symmetry.space_group_name_H-M   'P 1'
#
loop_
_entity.id
_entity.type
_entity.pdbx_description
1 polymer ?
#
loop_
_entity_poly.entity_id
_entity_poly.type
_entity_poly.pdbx_seq_one_letter_code
_entity_poly.pdbx_strand_id
1 'polypeptide(L)'
;MSRIDRIYLTEELISASRCWEINVSNLTRNDHSRIGVDIVNAKAPETGPGRWTMKADLVRNKSFMKEVDALLKNTRRSMDQIEAGSRTAEHNVQLVWQNFKDRVRALAQKYTREAAGKRRSMLKEAVRDRDAARDSLATAFTEQERDTARQALKKTEDRVYVLEEGEFESKFSYRRL
;
A
#
# COMPACT_ATOMS: atom_id res chain seq x y z
N MET A 1 4.86 5.23 34.56
CA MET A 1 4.56 4.48 33.31
C MET A 1 5.18 3.10 33.45
N SER A 2 4.37 2.02 33.41
CA SER A 2 4.86 0.65 33.59
C SER A 2 5.26 0.04 32.25
N ARG A 3 6.45 -0.59 32.17
CA ARG A 3 6.93 -1.32 30.97
C ARG A 3 6.51 -2.78 31.07
N ILE A 4 5.23 -3.06 30.77
CA ILE A 4 4.70 -4.43 30.89
C ILE A 4 4.90 -5.26 29.62
N ASP A 5 4.88 -4.60 28.47
CA ASP A 5 5.07 -5.23 27.17
C ASP A 5 6.55 -5.57 26.97
N ARG A 6 6.85 -6.85 26.71
CA ARG A 6 8.21 -7.37 26.57
C ARG A 6 8.29 -8.38 25.42
N ILE A 7 9.39 -8.33 24.67
CA ILE A 7 9.76 -9.37 23.70
C ILE A 7 10.98 -10.08 24.27
N TYR A 8 10.88 -11.41 24.41
CA TYR A 8 11.99 -12.26 24.84
C TYR A 8 12.53 -13.02 23.63
N LEU A 9 13.85 -13.01 23.46
CA LEU A 9 14.55 -13.70 22.38
C LEU A 9 15.66 -14.57 22.98
N THR A 10 16.04 -15.63 22.26
CA THR A 10 17.27 -16.39 22.55
C THR A 10 18.51 -15.56 22.19
N GLU A 11 19.67 -15.87 22.77
CA GLU A 11 20.92 -15.15 22.47
C GLU A 11 21.24 -15.12 20.96
N GLU A 12 20.99 -16.23 20.27
CA GLU A 12 21.14 -16.33 18.81
C GLU A 12 20.27 -15.31 18.07
N LEU A 13 18.98 -15.19 18.45
CA LEU A 13 18.06 -14.24 17.81
C LEU A 13 18.34 -12.79 18.20
N ILE A 14 18.86 -12.54 19.42
CA ILE A 14 19.31 -11.20 19.84
C ILE A 14 20.43 -10.72 18.91
N SER A 15 21.41 -11.58 18.61
CA SER A 15 22.51 -11.23 17.70
C SER A 15 22.05 -10.91 16.26
N ALA A 16 20.89 -11.46 15.87
CA ALA A 16 20.27 -11.26 14.56
C ALA A 16 19.15 -10.20 14.58
N SER A 17 18.94 -9.51 15.70
CA SER A 17 17.91 -8.49 15.88
C SER A 17 18.45 -7.08 15.69
N ARG A 18 17.59 -6.15 15.26
CA ARG A 18 17.89 -4.72 15.12
C ARG A 18 16.62 -3.89 15.27
N CYS A 19 16.75 -2.57 15.24
CA CYS A 19 15.62 -1.64 15.26
C CYS A 19 14.64 -1.88 16.42
N TRP A 20 15.17 -2.09 17.64
CA TRP A 20 14.32 -2.17 18.83
C TRP A 20 13.67 -0.81 19.07
N GLU A 21 12.35 -0.75 18.91
CA GLU A 21 11.61 0.49 19.04
C GLU A 21 10.35 0.34 19.89
N ILE A 22 10.00 1.43 20.57
CA ILE A 22 8.73 1.59 21.25
C ILE A 22 7.96 2.62 20.45
N ASN A 23 7.01 2.14 19.66
CA ASN A 23 6.11 2.99 18.91
C ASN A 23 4.95 3.37 19.83
N VAL A 24 5.01 4.58 20.37
CA VAL A 24 3.90 5.13 21.13
C VAL A 24 2.70 5.19 20.20
N SER A 25 1.71 4.34 20.46
CA SER A 25 0.45 4.37 19.76
C SER A 25 -0.14 5.77 19.97
N ASN A 26 -0.09 6.60 18.94
CA ASN A 26 -0.66 7.94 18.94
C ASN A 26 -2.19 7.80 18.85
N LEU A 27 -2.83 7.11 19.79
CA LEU A 27 -4.28 7.01 19.79
C LEU A 27 -4.84 6.62 21.16
N THR A 28 -5.84 7.43 21.52
CA THR A 28 -6.95 7.27 22.49
C THR A 28 -7.64 5.89 22.55
N ARG A 29 -7.14 4.87 21.86
CA ARG A 29 -7.76 3.54 21.71
C ARG A 29 -6.98 2.42 22.40
N ASN A 30 -5.67 2.57 22.58
CA ASN A 30 -4.84 1.63 23.31
C ASN A 30 -4.12 2.37 24.44
N ASP A 31 -4.17 1.82 25.64
CA ASP A 31 -3.49 2.28 26.85
C ASP A 31 -2.01 1.85 26.91
N HIS A 32 -1.56 1.07 25.92
CA HIS A 32 -0.20 0.56 25.80
C HIS A 32 0.48 1.00 24.50
N SER A 33 1.79 1.28 24.59
CA SER A 33 2.64 1.51 23.42
C SER A 33 3.00 0.18 22.76
N ARG A 34 3.13 0.16 21.43
CA ARG A 34 3.56 -1.04 20.72
C ARG A 34 5.08 -1.15 20.81
N ILE A 35 5.57 -2.36 21.06
CA ILE A 35 7.00 -2.67 20.98
C ILE A 35 7.28 -3.46 19.71
N GLY A 36 8.35 -3.10 19.00
CA GLY A 36 8.75 -3.71 17.75
C GLY A 36 10.24 -4.06 17.75
N VAL A 37 10.59 -5.12 17.03
CA VAL A 37 11.97 -5.52 16.75
C VAL A 37 12.04 -6.13 15.36
N ASP A 38 13.06 -5.77 14.60
CA ASP A 38 13.38 -6.42 13.33
C ASP A 38 14.28 -7.62 13.58
N ILE A 39 13.87 -8.80 13.13
CA ILE A 39 14.70 -10.02 13.18
C ILE A 39 15.14 -10.36 11.77
N VAL A 40 16.46 -10.44 11.56
CA VAL A 40 17.05 -10.79 10.26
C VAL A 40 17.37 -12.27 10.24
N ASN A 41 16.91 -13.00 9.22
CA ASN A 41 17.38 -14.35 8.98
C ASN A 41 18.68 -14.29 8.17
N ALA A 42 19.84 -14.44 8.84
CA ALA A 42 21.15 -14.42 8.20
C ALA A 42 21.37 -15.56 7.18
N LYS A 43 20.57 -16.63 7.24
CA LYS A 43 20.60 -17.76 6.31
C LYS A 43 19.53 -17.65 5.21
N ALA A 44 18.74 -16.58 5.19
CA ALA A 44 17.76 -16.40 4.13
C ALA A 44 18.49 -16.24 2.78
N PRO A 45 18.01 -16.92 1.72
CA PRO A 45 18.57 -16.72 0.39
C PRO A 45 18.33 -15.28 -0.05
N GLU A 46 19.22 -14.77 -0.89
CA GLU A 46 19.03 -13.46 -1.52
C GLU A 46 17.73 -13.48 -2.32
N THR A 47 16.74 -12.76 -1.81
CA THR A 47 15.47 -12.57 -2.51
C THR A 47 15.65 -11.38 -3.42
N GLY A 48 15.83 -11.63 -4.72
CA GLY A 48 15.88 -10.58 -5.73
C GLY A 48 14.60 -9.72 -5.73
N PRO A 49 14.53 -8.65 -6.53
CA PRO A 49 13.47 -7.63 -6.48
C PRO A 49 12.05 -8.14 -6.84
N GLY A 50 11.88 -9.45 -7.06
CA GLY A 50 10.65 -10.06 -7.55
C GLY A 50 10.38 -9.74 -9.01
N ARG A 51 9.38 -10.42 -9.58
CA ARG A 51 8.81 -10.03 -10.88
C ARG A 51 7.68 -9.05 -10.62
N TRP A 52 7.65 -7.97 -11.41
CA TRP A 52 6.53 -7.05 -11.35
C TRP A 52 5.22 -7.78 -11.66
N THR A 53 4.21 -7.56 -10.81
CA THR A 53 2.84 -8.04 -10.98
C THR A 53 1.86 -6.88 -10.89
N MET A 54 0.75 -7.00 -11.62
CA MET A 54 -0.34 -6.02 -11.56
C MET A 54 -1.08 -6.15 -10.21
N LYS A 55 -1.37 -5.02 -9.55
CA LYS A 55 -2.19 -5.02 -8.33
C LYS A 55 -3.61 -5.50 -8.64
N ALA A 56 -4.14 -6.43 -7.83
CA ALA A 56 -5.47 -7.01 -8.02
C ALA A 56 -6.60 -5.96 -8.00
N ASP A 57 -6.48 -4.94 -7.15
CA ASP A 57 -7.47 -3.85 -7.05
C ASP A 57 -7.62 -3.04 -8.33
N LEU A 58 -6.64 -3.10 -9.23
CA LEU A 58 -6.70 -2.38 -10.49
C LEU A 58 -7.85 -2.87 -11.38
N VAL A 59 -8.28 -4.12 -11.23
CA VAL A 59 -9.45 -4.68 -11.92
C VAL A 59 -10.75 -3.97 -11.51
N ARG A 60 -10.79 -3.35 -10.32
CA ARG A 60 -11.94 -2.56 -9.85
C ARG A 60 -11.92 -1.12 -10.37
N ASN A 61 -10.81 -0.67 -10.97
CA ASN A 61 -10.70 0.67 -11.53
C ASN A 61 -11.40 0.74 -12.91
N LYS A 62 -12.56 1.40 -12.94
CA LYS A 62 -13.39 1.53 -14.14
C LYS A 62 -12.66 2.19 -15.31
N SER A 63 -11.84 3.22 -15.05
CA SER A 63 -11.11 3.93 -16.10
C SER A 63 -10.03 3.05 -16.73
N PHE A 64 -9.27 2.34 -15.88
CA PHE A 64 -8.29 1.35 -16.35
C PHE A 64 -8.96 0.27 -17.20
N MET A 65 -10.05 -0.33 -16.72
CA MET A 65 -10.75 -1.39 -17.45
C MET A 65 -11.34 -0.91 -18.78
N LYS A 66 -11.82 0.34 -18.84
CA LYS A 66 -12.30 0.95 -20.10
C LYS A 66 -11.19 1.08 -21.14
N GLU A 67 -9.99 1.49 -20.73
CA GLU A 67 -8.84 1.59 -21.62
C GLU A 67 -8.33 0.22 -22.06
N VAL A 68 -8.29 -0.76 -21.16
CA VAL A 68 -7.94 -2.16 -21.50
C VAL A 68 -8.92 -2.75 -22.50
N ASP A 69 -10.23 -2.53 -22.33
CA ASP A 69 -11.25 -3.00 -23.27
C ASP A 69 -11.08 -2.39 -24.67
N ALA A 70 -10.78 -1.09 -24.74
CA ALA A 70 -10.48 -0.43 -26.01
C ALA A 70 -9.23 -1.00 -26.69
N LEU A 71 -8.16 -1.25 -25.92
CA LEU A 71 -6.95 -1.92 -26.41
C LEU A 71 -7.25 -3.33 -26.92
N LEU A 72 -8.07 -4.10 -26.20
CA LEU A 72 -8.42 -5.47 -26.56
C LEU A 72 -9.25 -5.51 -27.86
N LYS A 73 -10.23 -4.61 -28.02
CA LYS A 73 -11.04 -4.50 -29.25
C LYS A 73 -10.16 -4.23 -30.47
N ASN A 74 -9.21 -3.32 -30.36
CA ASN A 74 -8.27 -3.03 -31.45
C ASN A 74 -7.35 -4.22 -31.75
N THR A 75 -6.83 -4.85 -30.69
CA THR A 75 -5.96 -6.04 -30.79
C THR A 75 -6.69 -7.18 -31.50
N ARG A 76 -7.95 -7.43 -31.13
CA ARG A 76 -8.79 -8.46 -31.75
C ARG A 76 -8.98 -8.23 -33.25
N ARG A 77 -9.31 -6.99 -33.65
CA ARG A 77 -9.42 -6.64 -35.08
C ARG A 77 -8.12 -6.91 -35.84
N SER A 78 -6.97 -6.59 -35.25
CA SER A 78 -5.66 -6.89 -35.86
C SER A 78 -5.39 -8.39 -35.96
N MET A 79 -5.80 -9.17 -34.95
CA MET A 79 -5.69 -10.64 -35.00
C MET A 79 -6.58 -11.22 -36.10
N ASP A 80 -7.84 -10.77 -36.19
CA ASP A 80 -8.80 -11.22 -37.22
C ASP A 80 -8.27 -10.91 -38.64
N GLN A 81 -7.64 -9.74 -38.84
CA GLN A 81 -7.01 -9.35 -40.11
C GLN A 81 -5.82 -10.25 -40.48
N ILE A 82 -5.02 -10.65 -39.49
CA ILE A 82 -3.88 -11.57 -39.72
C ILE A 82 -4.38 -12.95 -40.09
N GLU A 83 -5.43 -13.43 -39.43
CA GLU A 83 -6.02 -14.74 -39.70
C GLU A 83 -6.69 -14.80 -41.08
N ALA A 84 -7.32 -13.71 -41.53
CA ALA A 84 -7.90 -13.60 -42.86
C ALA A 84 -6.87 -13.37 -43.98
N GLY A 85 -5.63 -12.99 -43.63
CA GLY A 85 -4.55 -12.65 -44.56
C GLY A 85 -3.40 -13.65 -44.57
N SER A 86 -2.21 -13.18 -44.98
CA SER A 86 -0.98 -13.99 -44.95
C SER A 86 -0.16 -13.66 -43.70
N ARG A 87 -0.06 -14.63 -42.79
CA ARG A 87 0.81 -14.58 -41.60
C ARG A 87 2.29 -14.60 -42.02
N THR A 88 3.10 -13.71 -41.43
CA THR A 88 4.56 -13.71 -41.59
C THR A 88 5.26 -13.89 -40.24
N ALA A 89 6.58 -14.03 -40.25
CA ALA A 89 7.36 -14.12 -39.00
C ALA A 89 7.27 -12.80 -38.21
N GLU A 90 7.25 -11.66 -38.89
CA GLU A 90 7.20 -10.31 -38.33
C GLU A 90 5.76 -9.83 -38.09
N HIS A 91 4.78 -10.47 -38.73
CA HIS A 91 3.37 -10.12 -38.63
C HIS A 91 2.54 -11.35 -38.31
N ASN A 92 2.45 -11.66 -37.01
CA ASN A 92 1.67 -12.78 -36.51
C ASN A 92 0.91 -12.45 -35.21
N VAL A 93 -0.09 -13.28 -34.94
CA VAL A 93 -0.98 -13.16 -33.78
C VAL A 93 -0.24 -13.15 -32.44
N GLN A 94 0.87 -13.89 -32.31
CA GLN A 94 1.62 -13.95 -31.05
C GLN A 94 2.31 -12.62 -30.73
N LEU A 95 2.90 -11.97 -31.74
CA LEU A 95 3.50 -10.65 -31.59
C LEU A 95 2.45 -9.58 -31.27
N VAL A 96 1.30 -9.63 -31.94
CA VAL A 96 0.17 -8.73 -31.64
C VAL A 96 -0.32 -8.91 -30.20
N TRP A 97 -0.47 -10.15 -29.75
CA TRP A 97 -0.88 -10.47 -28.38
C TRP A 97 0.17 -10.06 -27.33
N GLN A 98 1.46 -10.27 -27.63
CA GLN A 98 2.55 -9.81 -26.79
C GLN A 98 2.51 -8.29 -26.61
N ASN A 99 2.40 -7.55 -27.71
CA ASN A 99 2.29 -6.09 -27.71
C ASN A 99 1.08 -5.61 -26.91
N PHE A 100 -0.05 -6.30 -26.99
CA PHE A 100 -1.23 -6.01 -26.16
C PHE A 100 -0.90 -6.15 -24.66
N LYS A 101 -0.31 -7.28 -24.25
CA LYS A 101 0.08 -7.51 -22.84
C LYS A 101 1.07 -6.46 -22.33
N ASP A 102 2.04 -6.06 -23.15
CA ASP A 102 3.02 -5.04 -22.80
C ASP A 102 2.37 -3.66 -22.63
N ARG A 103 1.40 -3.31 -23.50
CA ARG A 103 0.60 -2.08 -23.36
C ARG A 103 -0.25 -2.10 -22.09
N VAL A 104 -0.92 -3.23 -21.78
CA VAL A 104 -1.69 -3.39 -20.53
C VAL A 104 -0.78 -3.25 -19.31
N ARG A 105 0.42 -3.85 -19.33
CA ARG A 105 1.42 -3.67 -18.27
C ARG A 105 1.80 -2.20 -18.09
N ALA A 106 2.14 -1.50 -19.17
CA ALA A 106 2.53 -0.09 -19.10
C ALA A 106 1.39 0.78 -18.55
N LEU A 107 0.16 0.51 -18.98
CA LEU A 107 -1.04 1.18 -18.48
C LEU A 107 -1.25 0.91 -16.98
N ALA A 108 -1.10 -0.34 -16.55
CA ALA A 108 -1.24 -0.72 -15.16
C ALA A 108 -0.20 -0.05 -14.25
N GLN A 109 1.04 0.07 -14.73
CA GLN A 109 2.10 0.79 -14.03
C GLN A 109 1.78 2.29 -13.89
N LYS A 110 1.25 2.91 -14.95
CA LYS A 110 0.80 4.32 -14.92
C LYS A 110 -0.26 4.54 -13.83
N TYR A 111 -1.36 3.78 -13.87
CA TYR A 111 -2.44 3.91 -12.89
C TYR A 111 -1.98 3.61 -11.46
N THR A 112 -1.11 2.61 -11.28
CA THR A 112 -0.56 2.29 -9.95
C THR A 112 0.29 3.44 -9.41
N ARG A 113 1.09 4.09 -10.27
CA ARG A 113 1.90 5.26 -9.90
C ARG A 113 1.03 6.46 -9.53
N GLU A 114 0.00 6.74 -10.31
CA GLU A 114 -0.95 7.83 -10.04
C GLU A 114 -1.70 7.61 -8.72
N ALA A 115 -2.21 6.40 -8.49
CA ALA A 115 -2.88 6.04 -7.24
C ALA A 115 -1.93 6.15 -6.02
N ALA A 116 -0.68 5.69 -6.17
CA ALA A 116 0.34 5.82 -5.13
C ALA A 116 0.68 7.29 -4.84
N GLY A 117 0.81 8.12 -5.88
CA GLY A 117 1.05 9.56 -5.75
C GLY A 117 -0.07 10.27 -5.01
N LYS A 118 -1.33 10.02 -5.42
CA LYS A 118 -2.51 10.58 -4.75
C LYS A 118 -2.57 10.16 -3.27
N ARG A 119 -2.38 8.88 -2.98
CA ARG A 119 -2.36 8.37 -1.60
C ARG A 119 -1.27 9.04 -0.76
N ARG A 120 -0.05 9.17 -1.30
CA ARG A 120 1.06 9.82 -0.61
C ARG A 120 0.75 11.28 -0.29
N SER A 121 0.13 12.00 -1.22
CA SER A 121 -0.32 13.38 -1.00
C SER A 121 -1.35 13.45 0.13
N MET A 122 -2.37 12.58 0.10
CA MET A 122 -3.40 12.51 1.14
C MET A 122 -2.82 12.16 2.51
N LEU A 123 -1.87 11.23 2.56
CA LEU A 123 -1.19 10.85 3.79
C LEU A 123 -0.37 12.02 4.36
N LYS A 124 0.35 12.74 3.50
CA LYS A 124 1.13 13.93 3.92
C LYS A 124 0.22 15.01 4.50
N GLU A 125 -0.94 15.23 3.90
CA GLU A 125 -1.95 16.16 4.42
C GLU A 125 -2.55 15.67 5.75
N ALA A 126 -2.87 14.38 5.85
CA ALA A 126 -3.36 13.76 7.08
C ALA A 126 -2.38 13.89 8.25
N VAL A 127 -1.10 13.65 7.99
CA VAL A 127 -0.02 13.81 8.97
C VAL A 127 0.11 15.26 9.41
N ARG A 128 0.08 16.22 8.47
CA ARG A 128 0.14 17.65 8.79
C ARG A 128 -1.03 18.10 9.67
N ASP A 129 -2.25 17.67 9.34
CA ASP A 129 -3.44 18.03 10.11
C ASP A 129 -3.41 17.43 11.52
N ARG A 130 -2.90 16.20 11.66
CA ARG A 130 -2.66 15.55 12.95
C ARG A 130 -1.65 16.34 13.78
N ASP A 131 -0.52 16.72 13.20
CA ASP A 131 0.52 17.46 13.92
C ASP A 131 0.00 18.83 14.39
N ALA A 132 -0.79 19.52 13.55
CA ALA A 132 -1.45 20.77 13.95
C ALA A 132 -2.47 20.58 15.09
N ALA A 133 -3.25 19.50 15.06
CA ALA A 133 -4.19 19.17 16.14
C ALA A 133 -3.47 18.83 17.45
N ARG A 134 -2.33 18.13 17.37
CA ARG A 134 -1.47 17.83 18.52
C ARG A 134 -0.88 19.10 19.12
N ASP A 135 -0.38 20.00 18.29
CA ASP A 135 0.21 21.26 18.75
C ASP A 135 -0.88 22.14 19.39
N SER A 136 -2.09 22.16 18.82
CA SER A 136 -3.25 22.86 19.40
C SER A 136 -3.61 22.31 20.79
N LEU A 137 -3.53 20.99 20.98
CA LEU A 137 -3.74 20.35 22.29
C LEU A 137 -2.66 20.76 23.30
N ALA A 138 -1.40 20.86 22.86
CA ALA A 138 -0.29 21.27 23.71
C ALA A 138 -0.42 22.74 24.17
N THR A 139 -1.00 23.61 23.34
CA THR A 139 -1.20 25.03 23.64
C THR A 139 -2.56 25.36 24.27
N ALA A 140 -3.45 24.38 24.48
CA ALA A 140 -4.79 24.64 24.99
C ALA A 140 -4.78 24.99 26.50
N PHE A 141 -5.33 26.15 26.84
CA PHE A 141 -5.31 26.70 28.19
C PHE A 141 -6.60 26.38 28.96
N THR A 142 -7.74 26.30 28.27
CA THR A 142 -9.03 25.95 28.88
C THR A 142 -9.39 24.48 28.65
N GLU A 143 -10.22 23.91 29.53
CA GLU A 143 -10.67 22.51 29.37
C GLU A 143 -11.50 22.31 28.11
N GLN A 144 -12.31 23.32 27.73
CA GLN A 144 -13.11 23.29 26.52
C GLN A 144 -12.24 23.28 25.24
N GLU A 145 -11.16 24.06 25.21
CA GLU A 145 -10.17 24.02 24.12
C GLU A 145 -9.46 22.65 24.06
N ARG A 146 -9.10 22.09 25.22
CA ARG A 146 -8.45 20.78 25.30
C ARG A 146 -9.35 19.68 24.77
N ASP A 147 -10.62 19.66 25.15
CA ASP A 147 -11.56 18.64 24.67
C ASP A 147 -11.81 18.74 23.17
N THR A 148 -11.92 19.97 22.65
CA THR A 148 -12.04 20.21 21.21
C THR A 148 -10.79 19.73 20.47
N ALA A 149 -9.60 20.05 20.98
CA ALA A 149 -8.33 19.62 20.39
C ALA A 149 -8.14 18.10 20.46
N ARG A 150 -8.55 17.44 21.56
CA ARG A 150 -8.56 15.97 21.70
C ARG A 150 -9.44 15.31 20.64
N GLN A 151 -10.65 15.82 20.41
CA GLN A 151 -11.55 15.29 19.39
C GLN A 151 -10.98 15.47 17.97
N ALA A 152 -10.39 16.64 17.69
CA ALA A 152 -9.73 16.91 16.41
C ALA A 152 -8.51 15.99 16.18
N LEU A 153 -7.69 15.78 17.21
CA LEU A 153 -6.54 14.89 17.16
C LEU A 153 -6.98 13.45 16.88
N LYS A 154 -7.95 12.93 17.64
CA LYS A 154 -8.49 11.57 17.41
C LYS A 154 -8.97 11.38 15.96
N LYS A 155 -9.73 12.34 15.43
CA LYS A 155 -10.25 12.29 14.05
C LYS A 155 -9.14 12.29 13.00
N THR A 156 -8.09 13.08 13.21
CA THR A 156 -6.96 13.17 12.27
C THR A 156 -6.05 11.95 12.35
N GLU A 157 -5.86 11.38 13.54
CA GLU A 157 -5.16 10.10 13.76
C GLU A 157 -5.88 8.93 13.09
N ASP A 158 -7.20 8.80 13.27
CA ASP A 158 -8.02 7.79 12.59
C ASP A 158 -7.88 7.90 11.05
N ARG A 159 -7.81 9.14 10.52
CA ARG A 159 -7.60 9.39 9.10
C ARG A 159 -6.22 8.93 8.62
N VAL A 160 -5.16 9.18 9.40
CA VAL A 160 -3.80 8.70 9.10
C VAL A 160 -3.78 7.18 9.08
N TYR A 161 -4.35 6.54 10.12
CA TYR A 161 -4.41 5.09 10.24
C TYR A 161 -5.08 4.45 9.02
N VAL A 162 -6.25 4.94 8.58
CA VAL A 162 -6.94 4.41 7.40
C VAL A 162 -6.10 4.53 6.12
N LEU A 163 -5.30 5.59 5.99
CA LEU A 163 -4.44 5.80 4.82
C LEU A 163 -3.16 4.95 4.85
N GLU A 164 -2.65 4.61 6.03
CA GLU A 164 -1.48 3.74 6.25
C GLU A 164 -1.87 2.25 6.18
N GLU A 165 -2.92 1.85 6.91
CA GLU A 165 -3.33 0.45 7.09
C GLU A 165 -4.47 0.00 6.16
N GLY A 166 -5.08 0.89 5.38
CA GLY A 166 -6.12 0.52 4.41
C GLY A 166 -5.69 -0.50 3.32
N GLU A 167 -4.41 -0.87 3.25
CA GLU A 167 -3.92 -2.02 2.47
C GLU A 167 -3.81 -3.34 3.26
N PHE A 168 -3.85 -3.34 4.61
CA PHE A 168 -3.61 -4.53 5.43
C PHE A 168 -4.87 -5.39 5.60
N GLU A 169 -6.03 -4.78 5.84
CA GLU A 169 -7.30 -5.52 5.97
C GLU A 169 -7.79 -6.16 4.66
N SER A 170 -7.36 -5.67 3.50
CA SER A 170 -7.68 -6.34 2.22
C SER A 170 -6.79 -7.55 1.94
N LYS A 171 -5.65 -7.70 2.65
CA LYS A 171 -4.66 -8.77 2.42
C LYS A 171 -4.78 -9.95 3.39
N PHE A 172 -5.51 -9.82 4.49
CA PHE A 172 -5.66 -10.87 5.51
C PHE A 172 -7.13 -11.24 5.78
N SER A 173 -7.91 -11.54 4.73
CA SER A 173 -9.04 -12.46 4.89
C SER A 173 -8.54 -13.88 4.60
N TYR A 174 -8.02 -14.55 5.63
CA TYR A 174 -7.88 -16.00 5.55
C TYR A 174 -9.27 -16.58 5.32
N ARG A 175 -9.46 -17.24 4.17
CA ARG A 175 -10.51 -18.27 4.05
C ARG A 175 -10.18 -19.30 5.13
N ARG A 176 -11.00 -19.38 6.17
CA ARG A 176 -11.07 -20.61 6.98
C ARG A 176 -11.47 -21.72 6.01
N LEU A 177 -10.55 -22.65 5.79
CA LEU A 177 -10.89 -23.97 5.27
C LEU A 177 -11.68 -24.74 6.33
#